data_AF-A0A4Q3Y340-F1
#
_entry.id   AF-A0A4Q3Y340-F1
#
_cell.length_a   1.000
_cell.length_b   1.000
_cell.length_c   1.000
_cell.angle_alpha   90.00
_cell.angle_beta   90.00
_cell.angle_gamma   90.00
#
_symmetry.space_group_name_H-M   'P 1'
#
loop_
_entity.id
_entity.type
_entity.pdbx_description
1 polymer ?
#
loop_
_entity_poly.entity_id
_entity_poly.type
_entity_poly.pdbx_seq_one_letter_code
_entity_poly.pdbx_strand_id
1 'polypeptide(L)'
;MKHTVDLRAALPSCRDQGRRRSCLAFAASAAHAHGRQRTEPLSVEYLYFGAVALSPGADPDRGTTFLAVATALSDTGQPDEKVWPYQATQLVKPDWNPPVTSEPLYRAKTDIGILDIDGICALLDQATTVVLGLLTSDSFMMAGPDGIMPHKDLDPMSGGHAVLAVGYGEDPDGNRHVLVRNSWGPDWGMDGHAWLSATYLQTHLHEVAVIGPTGSEKWN
;
A
#
# COMPACT_ATOMS: atom_id res chain seq x y z
N MET A 1 -12.43 -8.77 17.04
CA MET A 1 -11.38 -7.77 17.27
C MET A 1 -11.96 -6.57 17.99
N LYS A 2 -11.29 -6.11 19.05
CA LYS A 2 -11.54 -4.79 19.66
C LYS A 2 -10.63 -3.79 18.97
N HIS A 3 -11.21 -2.82 18.25
CA HIS A 3 -10.41 -1.85 17.49
C HIS A 3 -9.88 -0.77 18.43
N THR A 4 -8.61 -0.43 18.29
CA THR A 4 -8.00 0.72 18.95
C THR A 4 -7.93 1.90 17.99
N VAL A 5 -7.47 1.66 16.76
CA VAL A 5 -7.49 2.61 15.65
C VAL A 5 -8.09 1.94 14.41
N ASP A 6 -8.96 2.66 13.70
CA ASP A 6 -9.56 2.21 12.44
C ASP A 6 -9.71 3.39 11.47
N LEU A 7 -8.82 3.47 10.49
CA LEU A 7 -8.77 4.56 9.49
C LEU A 7 -9.52 4.21 8.20
N ARG A 8 -10.26 3.07 8.14
CA ARG A 8 -10.95 2.65 6.90
C ARG A 8 -11.90 3.71 6.36
N ALA A 9 -12.60 4.42 7.25
CA ALA A 9 -13.55 5.47 6.86
C ALA A 9 -12.89 6.71 6.22
N ALA A 10 -11.58 6.90 6.41
CA ALA A 10 -10.82 8.00 5.80
C ALA A 10 -10.27 7.64 4.40
N LEU A 11 -10.41 6.38 3.99
CA LEU A 11 -9.91 5.87 2.71
C LEU A 11 -11.07 5.51 1.79
N PRO A 12 -10.93 5.69 0.46
CA PRO A 12 -11.92 5.20 -0.50
C PRO A 12 -12.01 3.68 -0.49
N SER A 13 -13.01 3.07 -1.12
CA SER A 13 -13.13 1.60 -1.22
C SER A 13 -11.87 0.93 -1.78
N CYS A 14 -11.60 -0.31 -1.36
CA CYS A 14 -10.47 -1.11 -1.87
C CYS A 14 -10.53 -1.25 -3.39
N ARG A 15 -9.39 -1.00 -4.03
CA ARG A 15 -9.23 -1.14 -5.48
C ARG A 15 -8.58 -2.48 -5.82
N ASP A 16 -8.63 -2.85 -7.09
CA ASP A 16 -8.06 -4.10 -7.59
C ASP A 16 -6.91 -3.82 -8.58
N GLN A 17 -5.72 -4.33 -8.27
CA GLN A 17 -4.55 -4.31 -9.15
C GLN A 17 -4.63 -5.36 -10.28
N GLY A 18 -5.56 -6.31 -10.16
CA GLY A 18 -5.66 -7.46 -11.03
C GLY A 18 -4.37 -8.27 -11.06
N ARG A 19 -3.92 -8.64 -12.26
CA ARG A 19 -2.75 -9.50 -12.45
C ARG A 19 -1.42 -8.75 -12.53
N ARG A 20 -1.45 -7.42 -12.48
CA ARG A 20 -0.26 -6.57 -12.65
C ARG A 20 0.56 -6.52 -11.35
N ARG A 21 1.87 -6.33 -11.44
CA ARG A 21 2.78 -6.27 -10.27
C ARG A 21 2.87 -4.85 -9.68
N SER A 22 1.73 -4.20 -9.46
CA SER A 22 1.66 -2.79 -9.04
C SER A 22 1.25 -2.58 -7.59
N CYS A 23 1.29 -3.62 -6.74
CA CYS A 23 0.84 -3.56 -5.34
C CYS A 23 1.48 -2.41 -4.54
N LEU A 24 2.79 -2.20 -4.71
CA LEU A 24 3.50 -1.14 -4.01
C LEU A 24 3.02 0.25 -4.45
N ALA A 25 2.75 0.45 -5.74
CA ALA A 25 2.19 1.70 -6.23
C ALA A 25 0.76 1.93 -5.70
N PHE A 26 -0.06 0.88 -5.55
CA PHE A 26 -1.37 0.99 -4.91
C PHE A 26 -1.27 1.41 -3.44
N ALA A 27 -0.47 0.72 -2.65
CA ALA A 27 -0.29 1.02 -1.23
C ALA A 27 0.25 2.44 -1.03
N ALA A 28 1.26 2.83 -1.81
CA ALA A 28 1.86 4.16 -1.76
C ALA A 28 0.88 5.27 -2.19
N SER A 29 0.12 5.07 -3.27
CA SER A 29 -0.86 6.06 -3.74
C SER A 29 -1.99 6.27 -2.73
N ALA A 30 -2.43 5.20 -2.06
CA ALA A 30 -3.45 5.28 -1.01
C ALA A 30 -2.94 6.02 0.23
N ALA A 31 -1.72 5.72 0.69
CA ALA A 31 -1.08 6.45 1.79
C ALA A 31 -0.91 7.94 1.46
N HIS A 32 -0.46 8.25 0.24
CA HIS A 32 -0.26 9.62 -0.23
C HIS A 32 -1.58 10.40 -0.29
N ALA A 33 -2.64 9.80 -0.83
CA ALA A 33 -3.96 10.42 -0.86
C ALA A 33 -4.53 10.64 0.55
N HIS A 34 -4.38 9.66 1.44
CA HIS A 34 -4.80 9.73 2.84
C HIS A 34 -4.08 10.84 3.62
N GLY A 35 -2.75 10.91 3.52
CA GLY A 35 -1.97 11.97 4.18
C GLY A 35 -2.35 13.37 3.67
N ARG A 36 -2.82 13.49 2.43
CA ARG A 36 -3.36 14.75 1.87
C ARG A 36 -4.86 14.95 2.14
N GLN A 37 -5.49 14.09 2.93
CA GLN A 37 -6.92 14.12 3.25
C GLN A 37 -7.83 14.20 2.00
N ARG A 38 -7.45 13.46 0.95
CA ARG A 38 -8.15 13.50 -0.34
C ARG A 38 -9.29 12.50 -0.36
N THR A 39 -10.44 12.95 -0.88
CA THR A 39 -11.54 12.05 -1.25
C THR A 39 -11.26 11.33 -2.58
N GLU A 40 -10.64 12.04 -3.52
CA GLU A 40 -10.33 11.51 -4.85
C GLU A 40 -8.95 10.83 -4.88
N PRO A 41 -8.84 9.64 -5.50
CA PRO A 41 -7.57 8.92 -5.60
C PRO A 41 -6.55 9.63 -6.48
N LEU A 42 -5.27 9.40 -6.18
CA LEU A 42 -4.15 9.75 -7.05
C LEU A 42 -3.87 8.63 -8.04
N SER A 43 -3.33 8.98 -9.21
CA SER A 43 -3.07 8.03 -10.31
C SER A 43 -2.02 6.99 -9.93
N VAL A 44 -2.49 5.76 -9.72
CA VAL A 44 -1.62 4.59 -9.50
C VAL A 44 -0.80 4.30 -10.75
N GLU A 45 -1.39 4.45 -11.94
CA GLU A 45 -0.72 4.20 -13.23
C GLU A 45 0.51 5.09 -13.40
N TYR A 46 0.37 6.38 -13.09
CA TYR A 46 1.43 7.37 -13.23
C TYR A 46 2.60 7.06 -12.29
N LEU A 47 2.31 6.76 -11.01
CA LEU A 47 3.35 6.37 -10.05
C LEU A 47 4.04 5.08 -10.47
N TYR A 48 3.26 4.08 -10.88
CA TYR A 48 3.80 2.78 -11.26
C TYR A 48 4.69 2.86 -12.48
N PHE A 49 4.30 3.62 -13.52
CA PHE A 49 5.13 3.86 -14.69
C PHE A 49 6.47 4.51 -14.32
N GLY A 50 6.44 5.59 -13.54
CA GLY A 50 7.65 6.29 -13.11
C GLY A 50 8.56 5.40 -12.27
N ALA A 51 7.98 4.67 -11.32
CA ALA A 51 8.72 3.78 -10.44
C ALA A 51 9.32 2.58 -11.20
N VAL A 52 8.60 1.99 -12.16
CA VAL A 52 9.16 0.92 -13.01
C VAL A 52 10.35 1.44 -13.81
N ALA A 53 10.26 2.63 -14.42
CA ALA A 53 11.38 3.22 -15.16
C ALA A 53 12.65 3.42 -14.31
N LEU A 54 12.49 3.63 -13.00
CA LEU A 54 13.57 3.78 -12.02
C LEU A 54 14.00 2.44 -11.39
N SER A 55 13.27 1.36 -11.63
CA SER A 55 13.54 0.04 -11.05
C SER A 55 14.55 -0.73 -11.89
N PRO A 56 15.35 -1.65 -11.29
CA PRO A 56 16.30 -2.47 -12.02
C PRO A 56 15.63 -3.26 -13.16
N GLY A 57 16.12 -3.06 -14.39
CA GLY A 57 15.60 -3.72 -15.60
C GLY A 57 14.40 -3.03 -16.25
N ALA A 58 13.78 -2.03 -15.61
CA ALA A 58 12.64 -1.27 -16.14
C ALA A 58 11.50 -2.15 -16.69
N ASP A 59 11.25 -3.27 -16.02
CA ASP A 59 10.31 -4.31 -16.43
C ASP A 59 9.07 -4.29 -15.51
N PRO A 60 7.88 -3.90 -16.01
CA PRO A 60 6.68 -3.86 -15.19
C PRO A 60 6.28 -5.26 -14.67
N ASP A 61 6.61 -6.34 -15.37
CA ASP A 61 6.23 -7.69 -14.94
C ASP A 61 7.03 -8.18 -13.72
N ARG A 62 8.06 -7.42 -13.31
CA ARG A 62 8.84 -7.64 -12.09
C ARG A 62 8.45 -6.74 -10.93
N GLY A 63 7.49 -5.83 -11.13
CA GLY A 63 7.06 -4.85 -10.15
C GLY A 63 8.05 -3.70 -9.98
N THR A 64 8.07 -3.11 -8.79
CA THR A 64 8.91 -1.95 -8.46
C THR A 64 9.44 -2.03 -7.03
N THR A 65 10.32 -1.11 -6.65
CA THR A 65 10.99 -1.10 -5.33
C THR A 65 10.59 0.13 -4.51
N PHE A 66 10.76 0.06 -3.19
CA PHE A 66 10.49 1.19 -2.29
C PHE A 66 11.31 2.43 -2.68
N LEU A 67 12.59 2.27 -3.00
CA LEU A 67 13.44 3.38 -3.42
C LEU A 67 12.97 4.01 -4.74
N ALA A 68 12.56 3.21 -5.71
CA ALA A 68 12.05 3.71 -6.98
C ALA A 68 10.73 4.46 -6.81
N VAL A 69 9.81 3.95 -5.98
CA VAL A 69 8.55 4.62 -5.63
C VAL A 69 8.81 5.93 -4.89
N ALA A 70 9.70 5.92 -3.89
CA ALA A 70 10.10 7.11 -3.15
C ALA A 70 10.68 8.20 -4.08
N THR A 71 11.53 7.79 -5.02
CA THR A 71 12.15 8.69 -6.00
C THR A 71 11.09 9.24 -6.96
N ALA A 72 10.21 8.39 -7.51
CA ALA A 72 9.13 8.83 -8.39
C ALA A 72 8.18 9.84 -7.71
N LEU A 73 7.80 9.59 -6.45
CA LEU A 73 6.98 10.50 -5.65
C LEU A 73 7.65 11.84 -5.39
N SER A 74 8.95 11.84 -5.12
CA SER A 74 9.72 13.07 -4.86
C SER A 74 9.94 13.88 -6.15
N ASP A 75 10.32 13.23 -7.23
CA ASP A 75 10.79 13.90 -8.45
C ASP A 75 9.63 14.28 -9.37
N THR A 76 8.67 13.37 -9.54
CA THR A 76 7.56 13.54 -10.50
C THR A 76 6.22 13.67 -9.83
N GLY A 77 6.03 13.06 -8.66
CA GLY A 77 4.75 13.04 -7.98
C GLY A 77 3.69 12.22 -8.71
N GLN A 78 2.43 12.51 -8.42
CA GLN A 78 1.27 11.88 -9.05
C GLN A 78 0.22 12.94 -9.40
N PRO A 79 -0.45 12.83 -10.56
CA PRO A 79 -1.69 13.56 -10.80
C PRO A 79 -2.89 12.87 -10.13
N ASP A 80 -4.05 13.49 -10.22
CA ASP A 80 -5.33 12.85 -9.93
C ASP A 80 -5.52 11.59 -10.81
N GLU A 81 -6.22 10.57 -10.30
CA GLU A 81 -6.49 9.31 -11.01
C GLU A 81 -7.15 9.54 -12.39
N LYS A 82 -8.01 10.54 -12.52
CA LYS A 82 -8.70 10.89 -13.78
C LYS A 82 -7.74 11.26 -14.93
N VAL A 83 -6.51 11.69 -14.61
CA VAL A 83 -5.53 12.13 -15.61
C VAL A 83 -4.94 10.94 -16.35
N TRP A 84 -4.57 9.90 -15.61
CA TRP A 84 -4.15 8.63 -16.19
C TRP A 84 -4.76 7.47 -15.39
N PRO A 85 -5.96 7.01 -15.78
CA PRO A 85 -6.64 5.94 -15.08
C PRO A 85 -5.85 4.64 -15.11
N TYR A 86 -5.94 3.87 -14.03
CA TYR A 86 -5.32 2.56 -13.91
C TYR A 86 -5.80 1.60 -15.00
N GLN A 87 -4.84 0.95 -15.67
CA GLN A 87 -5.11 0.01 -16.75
C GLN A 87 -5.37 -1.40 -16.20
N ALA A 88 -6.42 -2.07 -16.68
CA ALA A 88 -6.73 -3.44 -16.28
C ALA A 88 -5.66 -4.46 -16.73
N THR A 89 -4.94 -4.13 -17.80
CA THR A 89 -3.85 -4.94 -18.36
C THR A 89 -2.57 -4.13 -18.44
N GLN A 90 -1.43 -4.82 -18.35
CA GLN A 90 -0.14 -4.15 -18.50
C GLN A 90 0.09 -3.80 -19.98
N LEU A 91 0.27 -2.52 -20.25
CA LEU A 91 0.69 -2.03 -21.55
C LEU A 91 2.23 -2.03 -21.64
N VAL A 92 2.75 -2.01 -22.86
CA VAL A 92 4.19 -1.87 -23.14
C VAL A 92 4.45 -0.60 -23.94
N LYS A 93 5.68 -0.10 -23.92
CA LYS A 93 6.06 1.04 -24.76
C LYS A 93 5.91 0.68 -26.25
N PRO A 94 5.46 1.63 -27.11
CA PRO A 94 5.23 3.03 -26.83
C PRO A 94 3.85 3.36 -26.23
N ASP A 95 2.90 2.42 -26.24
CA ASP A 95 1.51 2.66 -25.80
C ASP A 95 1.41 2.90 -24.29
N TRP A 96 2.35 2.34 -23.52
CA TRP A 96 2.51 2.64 -22.11
C TRP A 96 3.35 3.90 -21.91
N ASN A 97 2.69 5.06 -22.00
CA ASN A 97 3.31 6.36 -21.83
C ASN A 97 2.35 7.34 -21.13
N PRO A 98 2.81 8.13 -20.14
CA PRO A 98 1.94 9.08 -19.45
C PRO A 98 1.39 10.12 -20.42
N PRO A 99 0.11 10.53 -20.25
CA PRO A 99 -0.45 11.62 -21.03
C PRO A 99 0.27 12.92 -20.69
N VAL A 100 0.45 13.77 -21.69
CA VAL A 100 0.85 15.16 -21.46
C VAL A 100 -0.30 15.87 -20.76
N THR A 101 -0.01 16.45 -19.60
CA THR A 101 -1.02 17.08 -18.75
C THR A 101 -0.50 18.39 -18.17
N SER A 102 -1.41 19.34 -17.98
CA SER A 102 -1.20 20.56 -17.19
C SER A 102 -1.84 20.47 -15.81
N GLU A 103 -2.45 19.33 -15.47
CA GLU A 103 -3.03 19.08 -14.16
C GLU A 103 -1.94 19.01 -13.08
N PRO A 104 -2.25 19.36 -11.81
CA PRO A 104 -1.26 19.35 -10.74
C PRO A 104 -0.61 17.98 -10.54
N LEU A 105 0.70 17.99 -10.28
CA LEU A 105 1.46 16.82 -9.84
C LEU A 105 1.80 16.99 -8.36
N TYR A 106 1.23 16.14 -7.52
CA TYR A 106 1.43 16.15 -6.08
C TYR A 106 2.68 15.32 -5.76
N ARG A 107 3.67 15.95 -5.13
CA ARG A 107 4.91 15.29 -4.70
C ARG A 107 4.85 14.91 -3.24
N ALA A 108 5.66 13.93 -2.83
CA ALA A 108 5.75 13.49 -1.45
C ALA A 108 7.17 13.03 -1.10
N LYS A 109 7.57 13.21 0.15
CA LYS A 109 8.74 12.54 0.72
C LYS A 109 8.32 11.15 1.18
N THR A 110 9.22 10.19 1.05
CA THR A 110 9.00 8.84 1.57
C THR A 110 10.16 8.47 2.50
N ASP A 111 9.84 8.16 3.75
CA ASP A 111 10.79 7.64 4.73
C ASP A 111 10.70 6.11 4.73
N ILE A 112 11.74 5.45 4.23
CA ILE A 112 11.84 3.99 4.14
C ILE A 112 12.64 3.48 5.33
N GLY A 113 12.19 2.38 5.94
CA GLY A 113 12.91 1.78 7.05
C GLY A 113 12.32 0.45 7.48
N ILE A 114 12.62 0.07 8.72
CA ILE A 114 12.08 -1.09 9.40
C ILE A 114 11.43 -0.59 10.68
N LEU A 115 10.20 -1.02 10.94
CA LEU A 115 9.47 -0.77 12.18
C LEU A 115 8.98 -2.09 12.74
N ASP A 116 8.94 -2.20 14.06
CA ASP A 116 8.17 -3.24 14.73
C ASP A 116 6.69 -2.83 14.82
N ILE A 117 5.88 -3.69 15.42
CA ILE A 117 4.45 -3.43 15.57
C ILE A 117 4.16 -2.18 16.43
N ASP A 118 4.99 -1.90 17.44
CA ASP A 118 4.81 -0.72 18.29
C ASP A 118 5.05 0.56 17.49
N GLY A 119 6.09 0.60 16.65
CA GLY A 119 6.34 1.70 15.72
C GLY A 119 5.22 1.91 14.70
N ILE A 120 4.66 0.82 14.15
CA ILE A 120 3.50 0.90 13.24
C ILE A 120 2.28 1.46 13.97
N CYS A 121 1.98 0.97 15.18
CA CYS A 121 0.85 1.45 15.98
C CYS A 121 1.01 2.92 16.37
N ALA A 122 2.20 3.36 16.77
CA ALA A 122 2.46 4.75 17.12
C ALA A 122 2.23 5.72 15.95
N LEU A 123 2.46 5.30 14.71
CA LEU A 123 2.12 6.08 13.52
C LEU A 123 0.61 6.09 13.26
N LEU A 124 -0.05 4.95 13.44
CA LEU A 124 -1.50 4.84 13.29
C LEU A 124 -2.27 5.67 14.34
N ASP A 125 -1.77 5.77 15.58
CA ASP A 125 -2.30 6.67 16.62
C ASP A 125 -2.26 8.15 16.18
N GLN A 126 -1.34 8.51 15.30
CA GLN A 126 -1.22 9.83 14.69
C GLN A 126 -1.97 9.93 13.35
N ALA A 127 -2.92 9.02 13.08
CA ALA A 127 -3.65 8.90 11.82
C ALA A 127 -2.75 8.76 10.58
N THR A 128 -1.50 8.32 10.75
CA THR A 128 -0.55 8.12 9.65
C THR A 128 -0.56 6.65 9.22
N THR A 129 -1.03 6.38 8.00
CA THR A 129 -0.99 5.04 7.41
C THR A 129 0.44 4.64 7.01
N VAL A 130 0.76 3.35 7.10
CA VAL A 130 2.13 2.84 6.83
C VAL A 130 2.10 1.83 5.69
N VAL A 131 2.90 2.03 4.65
CA VAL A 131 3.07 1.04 3.59
C VAL A 131 3.93 -0.10 4.12
N LEU A 132 3.44 -1.33 4.05
CA LEU A 132 4.13 -2.53 4.52
C LEU A 132 4.60 -3.36 3.32
N GLY A 133 5.90 -3.64 3.24
CA GLY A 133 6.49 -4.63 2.34
C GLY A 133 6.58 -5.96 3.05
N LEU A 134 5.80 -6.95 2.58
CA LEU A 134 5.67 -8.26 3.19
C LEU A 134 6.26 -9.33 2.28
N LEU A 135 6.84 -10.36 2.89
CA LEU A 135 6.93 -11.66 2.27
C LEU A 135 5.67 -12.44 2.68
N THR A 136 4.70 -12.59 1.78
CA THR A 136 3.40 -13.19 2.11
C THR A 136 3.48 -14.71 2.13
N SER A 137 2.44 -15.32 2.70
CA SER A 137 2.28 -16.76 2.81
C SER A 137 0.92 -17.21 2.28
N ASP A 138 0.68 -18.53 2.19
CA ASP A 138 -0.61 -19.05 1.75
C ASP A 138 -1.78 -18.57 2.63
N SER A 139 -1.57 -18.46 3.94
CA SER A 139 -2.59 -17.95 4.86
C SER A 139 -3.00 -16.52 4.50
N PHE A 140 -2.03 -15.69 4.11
CA PHE A 140 -2.31 -14.34 3.63
C PHE A 140 -3.14 -14.37 2.34
N MET A 141 -2.81 -15.27 1.41
CA MET A 141 -3.56 -15.39 0.15
C MET A 141 -5.05 -15.72 0.37
N MET A 142 -5.38 -16.38 1.49
CA MET A 142 -6.70 -16.94 1.78
C MET A 142 -7.44 -16.24 2.94
N ALA A 143 -7.17 -14.96 3.19
CA ALA A 143 -7.90 -14.21 4.21
C ALA A 143 -9.42 -14.36 4.04
N GLY A 144 -10.09 -14.76 5.12
CA GLY A 144 -11.53 -15.05 5.12
C GLY A 144 -12.40 -13.79 5.06
N PRO A 145 -13.71 -13.92 4.83
CA PRO A 145 -14.65 -12.79 4.77
C PRO A 145 -14.77 -12.02 6.09
N ASP A 146 -14.31 -12.60 7.20
CA ASP A 146 -14.17 -11.96 8.52
C ASP A 146 -12.86 -11.16 8.67
N GLY A 147 -12.02 -11.14 7.63
CA GLY A 147 -10.72 -10.49 7.61
C GLY A 147 -9.67 -11.24 8.42
N ILE A 148 -9.92 -12.48 8.83
CA ILE A 148 -8.97 -13.29 9.58
C ILE A 148 -8.23 -14.22 8.62
N MET A 149 -6.90 -14.28 8.76
CA MET A 149 -6.13 -15.28 8.03
C MET A 149 -6.36 -16.66 8.62
N PRO A 150 -6.61 -17.70 7.80
CA PRO A 150 -6.72 -19.05 8.30
C PRO A 150 -5.39 -19.49 8.94
N HIS A 151 -5.48 -20.28 10.00
CA HIS A 151 -4.31 -20.95 10.55
C HIS A 151 -3.89 -22.12 9.63
N LYS A 152 -2.60 -22.25 9.35
CA LYS A 152 -2.03 -23.38 8.62
C LYS A 152 -0.79 -23.89 9.34
N ASP A 153 -0.71 -25.21 9.54
CA ASP A 153 0.46 -25.86 10.14
C ASP A 153 1.71 -25.70 9.26
N LEU A 154 1.51 -25.73 7.94
CA LEU A 154 2.51 -25.38 6.94
C LEU A 154 2.03 -24.14 6.20
N ASP A 155 2.78 -23.05 6.37
CA ASP A 155 2.47 -21.77 5.74
C ASP A 155 3.65 -21.30 4.86
N PRO A 156 3.83 -21.89 3.67
CA PRO A 156 4.97 -21.58 2.83
C PRO A 156 4.88 -20.14 2.31
N MET A 157 6.05 -19.55 2.08
CA MET A 157 6.18 -18.20 1.53
C MET A 157 5.74 -18.19 0.06
N SER A 158 4.82 -17.30 -0.30
CA SER A 158 4.25 -17.19 -1.65
C SER A 158 4.91 -16.10 -2.51
N GLY A 159 5.55 -15.10 -1.89
CA GLY A 159 6.29 -14.04 -2.61
C GLY A 159 6.27 -12.68 -1.91
N GLY A 160 6.86 -11.67 -2.56
CA GLY A 160 6.82 -10.29 -2.08
C GLY A 160 5.51 -9.61 -2.46
N HIS A 161 4.93 -8.86 -1.52
CA HIS A 161 3.72 -8.07 -1.73
C HIS A 161 3.74 -6.81 -0.87
N ALA A 162 2.97 -5.80 -1.26
CA ALA A 162 2.84 -4.56 -0.50
C ALA A 162 1.38 -4.23 -0.20
N VAL A 163 1.13 -3.84 1.05
CA VAL A 163 -0.21 -3.46 1.57
C VAL A 163 -0.10 -2.19 2.40
N LEU A 164 -1.24 -1.62 2.78
CA LEU A 164 -1.29 -0.43 3.62
C LEU A 164 -1.81 -0.78 5.02
N ALA A 165 -1.06 -0.48 6.08
CA ALA A 165 -1.57 -0.51 7.45
C ALA A 165 -2.52 0.68 7.67
N VAL A 166 -3.74 0.39 8.11
CA VAL A 166 -4.83 1.36 8.26
C VAL A 166 -5.52 1.32 9.63
N GLY A 167 -4.98 0.54 10.56
CA GLY A 167 -5.54 0.45 11.91
C GLY A 167 -4.88 -0.66 12.70
N TYR A 168 -5.25 -0.76 13.97
CA TYR A 168 -4.82 -1.86 14.82
C TYR A 168 -5.84 -2.10 15.94
N GLY A 169 -5.75 -3.26 16.55
CA GLY A 169 -6.62 -3.68 17.62
C GLY A 169 -6.10 -4.95 18.27
N GLU A 170 -6.93 -5.51 19.13
CA GLU A 170 -6.60 -6.71 19.89
C GLU A 170 -7.67 -7.79 19.69
N ASP A 171 -7.23 -9.05 19.69
CA ASP A 171 -8.11 -10.19 19.79
C ASP A 171 -8.63 -10.35 21.26
N PRO A 172 -9.55 -11.30 21.54
CA PRO A 172 -10.07 -11.51 22.89
C PRO A 172 -9.01 -11.90 23.93
N ASP A 173 -7.88 -12.46 23.50
CA ASP A 173 -6.77 -12.88 24.35
C ASP A 173 -5.76 -11.74 24.60
N GLY A 174 -5.99 -10.56 24.00
CA GLY A 174 -5.13 -9.40 24.12
C GLY A 174 -3.94 -9.40 23.15
N ASN A 175 -3.90 -10.30 22.17
CA ASN A 175 -2.85 -10.27 21.16
C ASN A 175 -3.12 -9.13 20.18
N ARG A 176 -2.08 -8.37 19.85
CA ARG A 176 -2.18 -7.22 18.94
C ARG A 176 -2.19 -7.65 17.48
N HIS A 177 -3.06 -7.03 16.70
CA HIS A 177 -3.17 -7.20 15.26
C HIS A 177 -3.19 -5.85 14.55
N VAL A 178 -2.58 -5.78 13.36
CA VAL A 178 -2.66 -4.64 12.44
C VAL A 178 -3.71 -4.93 11.38
N LEU A 179 -4.61 -3.98 11.18
CA LEU A 179 -5.56 -3.99 10.09
C LEU A 179 -4.86 -3.48 8.83
N VAL A 180 -4.78 -4.33 7.81
CA VAL A 180 -4.21 -3.97 6.51
C VAL A 180 -5.29 -3.85 5.44
N ARG A 181 -5.09 -2.90 4.53
CA ARG A 181 -5.82 -2.70 3.29
C ARG A 181 -4.99 -3.27 2.15
N ASN A 182 -5.58 -4.19 1.40
CA ASN A 182 -4.96 -4.81 0.24
C ASN A 182 -5.35 -4.10 -1.06
N SER A 183 -4.87 -4.60 -2.20
CA SER A 183 -5.19 -4.11 -3.55
C SER A 183 -5.70 -5.22 -4.46
N TRP A 184 -6.45 -6.19 -3.89
CA TRP A 184 -7.06 -7.32 -4.62
C TRP A 184 -8.59 -7.23 -4.65
N GLY A 185 -9.13 -6.01 -4.62
CA GLY A 185 -10.56 -5.77 -4.61
C GLY A 185 -11.26 -6.07 -3.27
N PRO A 186 -12.57 -5.81 -3.19
CA PRO A 186 -13.35 -5.94 -1.96
C PRO A 186 -13.63 -7.40 -1.56
N ASP A 187 -13.59 -8.34 -2.51
CA ASP A 187 -13.93 -9.74 -2.26
C ASP A 187 -12.83 -10.50 -1.50
N TRP A 188 -11.62 -9.92 -1.41
CA TRP A 188 -10.55 -10.49 -0.60
C TRP A 188 -10.67 -10.03 0.85
N GLY A 189 -10.65 -10.96 1.80
CA GLY A 189 -10.76 -10.62 3.21
C GLY A 189 -12.12 -10.02 3.56
N MET A 190 -12.12 -9.07 4.51
CA MET A 190 -13.27 -8.24 4.88
C MET A 190 -13.22 -6.93 4.09
N ASP A 191 -13.96 -6.85 2.99
CA ASP A 191 -14.02 -5.66 2.11
C ASP A 191 -12.64 -5.19 1.63
N GLY A 192 -11.75 -6.13 1.27
CA GLY A 192 -10.36 -5.84 0.86
C GLY A 192 -9.39 -5.64 2.03
N HIS A 193 -9.78 -6.00 3.26
CA HIS A 193 -8.97 -5.84 4.46
C HIS A 193 -8.76 -7.16 5.22
N ALA A 194 -7.66 -7.25 5.96
CA ALA A 194 -7.40 -8.37 6.86
C ALA A 194 -6.62 -7.93 8.10
N TRP A 195 -6.66 -8.75 9.14
CA TRP A 195 -5.91 -8.59 10.37
C TRP A 195 -4.65 -9.45 10.35
N LEU A 196 -3.49 -8.80 10.44
CA LEU A 196 -2.19 -9.47 10.58
C LEU A 196 -1.79 -9.45 12.05
N SER A 197 -1.54 -10.61 12.65
CA SER A 197 -1.09 -10.69 14.04
C SER A 197 0.32 -10.13 14.21
N ALA A 198 0.66 -9.70 15.42
CA ALA A 198 2.02 -9.28 15.78
C ALA A 198 3.07 -10.34 15.41
N THR A 199 2.77 -11.61 15.68
CA THR A 199 3.66 -12.73 15.35
C THR A 199 3.85 -12.89 13.85
N TYR A 200 2.78 -12.72 13.06
CA TYR A 200 2.88 -12.75 11.60
C TYR A 200 3.78 -11.61 11.11
N LEU A 201 3.54 -10.37 11.55
CA LEU A 201 4.35 -9.23 11.14
C LEU A 201 5.82 -9.38 11.56
N GLN A 202 6.11 -9.93 12.73
CA GLN A 202 7.48 -10.16 13.19
C GLN A 202 8.29 -11.06 12.23
N THR A 203 7.63 -12.00 11.54
CA THR A 203 8.30 -12.94 10.64
C THR A 203 8.23 -12.50 9.18
N HIS A 204 7.14 -11.84 8.77
CA HIS A 204 6.82 -11.59 7.37
C HIS A 204 7.07 -10.14 6.92
N LEU A 205 7.25 -9.19 7.85
CA LEU A 205 7.55 -7.80 7.51
C LEU A 205 9.01 -7.65 7.11
N HIS A 206 9.24 -7.15 5.90
CA HIS A 206 10.58 -6.94 5.36
C HIS A 206 11.02 -5.47 5.45
N GLU A 207 10.14 -4.55 5.05
CA GLU A 207 10.42 -3.11 5.06
C GLU A 207 9.10 -2.31 5.14
N VAL A 208 9.21 -1.04 5.54
CA VAL A 208 8.08 -0.11 5.58
C VAL A 208 8.40 1.19 4.86
N ALA A 209 7.35 1.90 4.43
CA ALA A 209 7.45 3.29 4.01
C ALA A 209 6.36 4.15 4.66
N VAL A 210 6.77 5.33 5.12
CA VAL A 210 5.89 6.40 5.56
C VAL A 210 5.94 7.52 4.53
N ILE A 211 4.79 7.87 3.98
CA ILE A 211 4.67 8.91 2.96
C ILE A 211 4.20 10.20 3.62
N GLY A 212 4.93 11.30 3.38
CA GLY A 212 4.72 12.58 4.04
C GLY A 212 4.98 13.78 3.12
N PRO A 213 4.76 15.01 3.63
CA PRO A 213 4.93 16.24 2.86
C PRO A 213 6.37 16.47 2.40
N THR A 214 6.53 17.25 1.32
CA THR A 214 7.83 17.78 0.91
C THR A 214 8.08 19.18 1.49
N GLY A 215 9.30 19.45 1.96
CA GLY A 215 9.71 20.78 2.38
C GLY A 215 8.92 21.31 3.59
N SER A 216 8.32 22.49 3.44
CA SER A 216 7.49 23.13 4.48
C SER A 216 6.00 22.84 4.35
N GLU A 217 5.56 21.99 3.41
CA GLU A 217 4.18 21.54 3.40
C GLU A 217 3.85 20.88 4.74
N LYS A 218 2.71 21.21 5.32
CA LYS A 218 2.14 20.48 6.44
C LYS A 218 0.96 19.71 5.90
N TRP A 219 1.03 18.39 6.01
CA TRP A 219 -0.15 17.54 5.93
C TRP A 219 -0.77 17.51 7.32
N ASN A 220 -2.10 17.51 7.39
CA ASN A 220 -2.84 17.52 8.65
C ASN A 220 -3.20 16.09 9.07
#